data_AF-A0A9N7UL21-F1
#
_entry.id   AF-A0A9N7UL21-F1
#
_cell.length_a   1.000
_cell.length_b   1.000
_cell.length_c   1.000
_cell.angle_alpha   90.00
_cell.angle_beta   90.00
_cell.angle_gamma   90.00
#
_symmetry.space_group_name_H-M   'P 1'
#
loop_
_entity.id
_entity.type
_entity.pdbx_description
1 polymer ?
#
loop_
_entity_poly.entity_id
_entity_poly.type
_entity_poly.pdbx_seq_one_letter_code
_entity_poly.pdbx_strand_id
1 'polypeptide(L)'
;MAAVCFTSLSRCGVVASRSPAGLLAVRYAQTAAAPAAQPRIKKFQVYRWDPDTPGDKPRMQTYEIDLNTCGPMILDALIKIKNEMDSTLTFRRSCREGICGSCAMNINGGNTLACLNKIDTNVSKPTKIYPLPHMYVVKDLVPDMSNFYAQYKAIEPYLKKKDESMEGKEQYLQTVEDRQKLDGLYECILCACCSTSCPSYWWNGDKYLGPAVLMQAYRWMIDSRDEFTEERLSKLQDPFSLYRCHTIMNCTKTCPKGLNPGKAIAEIKKMMATYKEKAAVSVEVSLPPNVTMRVLLLICMPVLLLAQAQYQEPYPFLEDYGPDYFPESPNPDSPPGTYQQQVSLDTLVRPEKSESELETEPTEPGPLDCREEQYPCTRLYSVHKPCKQCLNSLCFYSLRRVYVINKEVCVRTVCAHEELLRADMCRDQFSRCGVAALSGQCASLGGTCGKSCGGC
;
A
#
# COMPACT_ATOMS: atom_id res chain seq x y z
N MET A 1 55.35 -6.53 -32.78
CA MET A 1 55.72 -6.32 -34.19
C MET A 1 55.65 -7.66 -34.90
N ALA A 2 55.01 -7.67 -36.08
CA ALA A 2 55.02 -8.63 -37.20
C ALA A 2 55.57 -10.05 -36.94
N ALA A 3 54.78 -11.12 -37.12
CA ALA A 3 54.45 -11.75 -38.42
C ALA A 3 55.73 -12.20 -39.16
N VAL A 4 55.81 -13.42 -39.68
CA VAL A 4 55.45 -13.70 -41.09
C VAL A 4 55.59 -15.21 -41.37
N CYS A 5 54.58 -15.74 -42.08
CA CYS A 5 54.53 -16.72 -43.20
C CYS A 5 55.45 -17.97 -43.20
N PHE A 6 55.04 -19.09 -43.78
CA PHE A 6 54.77 -19.26 -45.23
C PHE A 6 54.07 -20.63 -45.43
N THR A 7 52.89 -20.64 -46.08
CA THR A 7 52.60 -21.26 -47.42
C THR A 7 52.65 -22.79 -47.49
N SER A 8 51.85 -23.53 -48.26
CA SER A 8 50.81 -23.26 -49.28
C SER A 8 50.35 -24.63 -49.84
N LEU A 9 49.22 -24.62 -50.56
CA LEU A 9 48.76 -25.62 -51.57
C LEU A 9 48.39 -27.01 -51.01
N SER A 10 47.39 -27.76 -51.52
CA SER A 10 46.64 -27.68 -52.77
C SER A 10 45.30 -28.43 -52.64
N ARG A 11 44.45 -28.21 -53.64
CA ARG A 11 43.10 -28.75 -53.89
C ARG A 11 43.05 -30.25 -54.24
N CYS A 12 41.80 -30.75 -54.14
CA CYS A 12 41.10 -31.72 -55.01
C CYS A 12 41.02 -33.21 -54.61
N GLY A 13 39.81 -33.78 -54.82
CA GLY A 13 39.52 -35.21 -55.00
C GLY A 13 38.67 -35.82 -53.87
N VAL A 14 37.33 -35.80 -53.90
CA VAL A 14 36.39 -36.70 -54.61
C VAL A 14 36.18 -38.08 -53.95
N VAL A 15 34.99 -38.21 -53.34
CA VAL A 15 34.03 -39.34 -53.36
C VAL A 15 34.31 -40.63 -52.56
N ALA A 16 33.46 -40.79 -51.54
CA ALA A 16 32.68 -41.95 -51.10
C ALA A 16 33.33 -43.34 -50.97
N SER A 17 33.28 -43.91 -49.77
CA SER A 17 32.19 -44.83 -49.36
C SER A 17 32.66 -45.80 -48.26
N ARG A 18 31.68 -46.27 -47.47
CA ARG A 18 31.70 -47.44 -46.58
C ARG A 18 32.25 -47.28 -45.15
N SER A 19 31.31 -47.04 -44.24
CA SER A 19 31.25 -47.65 -42.89
C SER A 19 31.16 -49.20 -43.02
N PRO A 20 31.42 -50.03 -41.98
CA PRO A 20 31.09 -49.76 -40.56
C PRO A 20 32.04 -50.34 -39.50
N ALA A 21 31.60 -50.22 -38.24
CA ALA A 21 32.09 -50.85 -37.01
C ALA A 21 33.14 -50.07 -36.19
N GLY A 22 32.65 -49.08 -35.42
CA GLY A 22 33.30 -48.60 -34.22
C GLY A 22 32.28 -48.60 -33.07
N LEU A 23 32.47 -49.49 -32.10
CA LEU A 23 31.72 -49.50 -30.84
C LEU A 23 31.90 -48.15 -30.12
N LEU A 24 30.86 -47.34 -30.10
CA LEU A 24 30.77 -46.17 -29.22
C LEU A 24 30.40 -46.65 -27.83
N ALA A 25 31.41 -46.80 -26.97
CA ALA A 25 31.20 -46.90 -25.53
C ALA A 25 30.62 -45.57 -25.03
N VAL A 26 29.31 -45.53 -24.86
CA VAL A 26 28.61 -44.43 -24.20
C VAL A 26 28.99 -44.48 -22.73
N ARG A 27 29.94 -43.64 -22.32
CA ARG A 27 30.20 -43.36 -20.91
C ARG A 27 28.95 -42.70 -20.34
N TYR A 28 28.16 -43.45 -19.59
CA TYR A 28 27.15 -42.92 -18.70
C TYR A 28 27.88 -42.09 -17.63
N ALA A 29 27.95 -40.77 -17.84
CA ALA A 29 28.29 -39.85 -16.78
C ALA A 29 27.11 -39.84 -15.81
N GLN A 30 27.23 -40.57 -14.70
CA GLN A 30 26.34 -40.39 -13.56
C GLN A 30 26.52 -38.95 -13.08
N THR A 31 25.52 -38.11 -13.31
CA THR A 31 25.43 -36.80 -12.68
C THR A 31 25.22 -37.01 -11.19
N ALA A 32 26.32 -37.07 -10.44
CA ALA A 32 26.28 -36.99 -8.99
C ALA A 32 25.53 -35.71 -8.61
N ALA A 33 24.45 -35.85 -7.83
CA ALA A 33 23.69 -34.73 -7.32
C ALA A 33 24.65 -33.78 -6.58
N ALA A 34 24.64 -32.50 -6.96
CA ALA A 34 25.44 -31.49 -6.27
C ALA A 34 25.10 -31.52 -4.77
N PRO A 35 26.09 -31.45 -3.86
CA PRO A 35 25.85 -31.43 -2.43
C PRO A 35 24.92 -30.27 -2.07
N ALA A 36 23.91 -30.55 -1.24
CA ALA A 36 22.96 -29.54 -0.78
C ALA A 36 23.72 -28.37 -0.15
N ALA A 37 23.35 -27.15 -0.53
CA ALA A 37 23.97 -25.95 0.02
C ALA A 37 23.79 -25.91 1.55
N GLN A 38 24.86 -25.56 2.27
CA GLN A 38 24.84 -25.44 3.73
C GLN A 38 23.74 -24.45 4.16
N PRO A 39 22.91 -24.79 5.18
CA PRO A 39 21.80 -23.96 5.60
C PRO A 39 22.30 -22.62 6.16
N ARG A 40 21.61 -21.54 5.78
CA ARG A 40 21.96 -20.17 6.19
C ARG A 40 20.91 -19.67 7.18
N ILE A 41 21.06 -20.07 8.43
CA ILE A 41 20.07 -19.79 9.48
C ILE A 41 20.15 -18.33 9.94
N LYS A 42 19.09 -17.56 9.70
CA LYS A 42 18.93 -16.17 10.16
C LYS A 42 17.92 -16.12 11.30
N LYS A 43 18.25 -15.35 12.35
CA LYS A 43 17.39 -15.11 13.50
C LYS A 43 16.52 -13.86 13.30
N PHE A 44 15.23 -13.98 13.57
CA PHE A 44 14.27 -12.89 13.59
C PHE A 44 13.67 -12.77 14.99
N GLN A 45 13.84 -11.62 15.63
CA GLN A 45 13.23 -11.29 16.91
C GLN A 45 12.00 -10.44 16.66
N VAL A 46 10.82 -11.00 16.91
CA VAL A 46 9.53 -10.39 16.56
C VAL A 46 8.77 -10.05 17.84
N TYR A 47 8.24 -8.82 17.91
CA TYR A 47 7.32 -8.41 18.96
C TYR A 47 6.05 -9.25 18.94
N ARG A 48 5.65 -9.75 20.10
CA ARG A 48 4.43 -10.54 20.32
C ARG A 48 3.62 -9.96 21.45
N TRP A 49 2.30 -9.93 21.26
CA TRP A 49 1.33 -9.63 22.31
C TRP A 49 -0.03 -10.13 21.88
N ASP A 50 -0.72 -10.84 22.78
CA ASP A 50 -2.04 -11.40 22.54
C ASP A 50 -3.12 -10.73 23.40
N PRO A 51 -4.09 -10.00 22.81
CA PRO A 51 -5.18 -9.37 23.58
C PRO A 51 -6.11 -10.40 24.23
N ASP A 52 -6.19 -11.61 23.67
CA ASP A 52 -7.12 -12.65 24.10
C ASP A 52 -6.61 -13.41 25.34
N THR A 53 -5.34 -13.21 25.72
CA THR A 53 -4.71 -13.84 26.88
C THR A 53 -4.68 -12.85 28.06
N PRO A 54 -5.49 -13.05 29.11
CA PRO A 54 -5.55 -12.12 30.24
C PRO A 54 -4.19 -11.95 30.93
N GLY A 55 -3.78 -10.70 31.13
CA GLY A 55 -2.51 -10.36 31.80
C GLY A 55 -1.25 -10.55 30.95
N ASP A 56 -1.37 -10.95 29.69
CA ASP A 56 -0.21 -11.13 28.80
C ASP A 56 0.59 -9.82 28.66
N LYS A 57 1.92 -9.97 28.67
CA LYS A 57 2.85 -8.85 28.57
C LYS A 57 3.59 -8.92 27.24
N PRO A 58 3.83 -7.77 26.58
CA PRO A 58 4.63 -7.73 25.37
C PRO A 58 5.97 -8.44 25.53
N ARG A 59 6.32 -9.28 24.54
CA ARG A 59 7.54 -10.08 24.55
C ARG A 59 8.19 -10.13 23.18
N MET A 60 9.48 -10.48 23.15
CA MET A 60 10.18 -10.77 21.90
C MET A 60 10.30 -12.29 21.72
N GLN A 61 9.84 -12.80 20.57
CA GLN A 61 10.00 -14.21 20.20
C GLN A 61 11.02 -14.34 19.08
N THR A 62 11.92 -15.32 19.20
CA THR A 62 12.94 -15.57 18.18
C THR A 62 12.50 -16.70 17.25
N TYR A 63 12.63 -16.48 15.94
CA TYR A 63 12.42 -17.48 14.90
C TYR A 63 13.70 -17.65 14.09
N GLU A 64 13.99 -18.89 13.70
CA GLU A 64 15.16 -19.26 12.91
C GLU A 64 14.72 -19.72 11.53
N ILE A 65 15.16 -19.02 10.48
CA ILE A 65 14.79 -19.30 9.08
C ILE A 65 16.04 -19.59 8.28
N ASP A 66 16.02 -20.67 7.48
CA ASP A 66 17.02 -20.88 6.44
C ASP A 66 16.78 -19.95 5.25
N LEU A 67 17.72 -19.02 5.02
CA LEU A 67 17.65 -18.05 3.93
C LEU A 67 17.72 -18.70 2.54
N ASN A 68 18.20 -19.95 2.41
CA ASN A 68 18.21 -20.65 1.13
C ASN A 68 16.81 -21.06 0.65
N THR A 69 15.85 -21.14 1.58
CA THR A 69 14.45 -21.56 1.31
C THR A 69 13.44 -20.44 1.58
N CYS A 70 13.91 -19.20 1.64
CA CYS A 70 13.11 -18.01 1.92
C CYS A 70 13.27 -16.99 0.80
N GLY A 71 12.20 -16.25 0.49
CA GLY A 71 12.28 -15.08 -0.38
C GLY A 71 13.18 -13.98 0.21
N PRO A 72 13.60 -13.00 -0.61
CA PRO A 72 14.61 -12.03 -0.22
C PRO A 72 14.11 -10.92 0.73
N MET A 73 12.79 -10.78 0.93
CA MET A 73 12.20 -9.66 1.68
C MET A 73 11.77 -10.08 3.09
N ILE A 74 11.72 -9.12 4.01
CA ILE A 74 11.26 -9.37 5.39
C ILE A 74 9.83 -9.92 5.40
N LEU A 75 8.96 -9.47 4.48
CA LEU A 75 7.61 -10.03 4.36
C LEU A 75 7.62 -11.53 4.01
N ASP A 76 8.57 -11.99 3.18
CA ASP A 76 8.68 -13.41 2.82
C ASP A 76 9.02 -14.23 4.06
N ALA A 77 9.94 -13.75 4.89
CA ALA A 77 10.29 -14.35 6.18
C ALA A 77 9.09 -14.41 7.14
N LEU A 78 8.32 -13.31 7.27
CA LEU A 78 7.13 -13.28 8.14
C LEU A 78 6.05 -14.26 7.68
N ILE A 79 5.82 -14.36 6.37
CA ILE A 79 4.86 -15.32 5.80
C ILE A 79 5.35 -16.75 6.02
N LYS A 80 6.64 -17.01 5.82
CA LYS A 80 7.24 -18.34 6.07
C LYS A 80 7.10 -18.75 7.53
N ILE A 81 7.42 -17.85 8.48
CA ILE A 81 7.20 -18.10 9.92
C ILE A 81 5.74 -18.46 10.17
N LYS A 82 4.80 -17.65 9.65
CA LYS A 82 3.38 -17.88 9.88
C LYS A 82 2.89 -19.21 9.30
N ASN A 83 3.36 -19.58 8.11
CA ASN A 83 2.87 -20.77 7.43
C ASN A 83 3.49 -22.08 7.95
N GLU A 84 4.76 -22.03 8.35
CA GLU A 84 5.56 -23.25 8.59
C GLU A 84 5.96 -23.43 10.06
N MET A 85 5.93 -22.37 10.88
CA MET A 85 6.46 -22.40 12.26
C MET A 85 5.43 -22.01 13.32
N ASP A 86 4.73 -20.90 13.12
CA ASP A 86 3.83 -20.32 14.11
C ASP A 86 2.69 -19.53 13.43
N SER A 87 1.58 -20.21 13.19
CA SER A 87 0.39 -19.64 12.56
C SER A 87 -0.32 -18.60 13.41
N THR A 88 0.05 -18.42 14.69
CA THR A 88 -0.51 -17.38 15.56
C THR A 88 0.09 -16.00 15.28
N LEU A 89 1.28 -15.92 14.65
CA LEU A 89 1.93 -14.66 14.30
C LEU A 89 1.03 -13.82 13.40
N THR A 90 0.71 -12.60 13.85
CA THR A 90 -0.26 -11.73 13.17
C THR A 90 0.37 -10.42 12.68
N PHE A 91 0.13 -10.10 11.41
CA PHE A 91 0.60 -8.87 10.75
C PHE A 91 -0.29 -8.53 9.54
N ARG A 92 -0.33 -7.25 9.15
CA ARG A 92 -1.06 -6.81 7.96
C ARG A 92 -0.19 -6.94 6.70
N ARG A 93 -0.77 -7.47 5.62
CA ARG A 93 -0.16 -7.53 4.28
C ARG A 93 -1.22 -7.66 3.19
N SER A 94 -0.91 -7.13 2.00
CA SER A 94 -1.77 -7.30 0.81
C SER A 94 -0.93 -7.34 -0.49
N CYS A 95 -0.50 -6.20 -1.02
CA CYS A 95 0.06 -6.09 -2.38
C CYS A 95 1.43 -6.71 -2.64
N ARG A 96 2.23 -7.05 -1.62
CA ARG A 96 3.62 -7.58 -1.73
C ARG A 96 4.64 -6.78 -2.59
N GLU A 97 4.30 -5.58 -3.06
CA GLU A 97 5.17 -4.76 -3.94
C GLU A 97 5.26 -3.27 -3.53
N GLY A 98 4.78 -2.96 -2.33
CA GLY A 98 4.98 -1.65 -1.71
C GLY A 98 4.07 -0.53 -2.24
N ILE A 99 2.88 -0.86 -2.73
CA ILE A 99 1.89 0.12 -3.20
C ILE A 99 0.72 0.34 -2.21
N CYS A 100 0.27 -0.69 -1.48
CA CYS A 100 -0.89 -0.58 -0.59
C CYS A 100 -0.60 0.00 0.81
N GLY A 101 0.66 0.06 1.23
CA GLY A 101 1.06 0.56 2.56
C GLY A 101 0.78 -0.36 3.76
N SER A 102 0.07 -1.49 3.61
CA SER A 102 -0.41 -2.28 4.75
C SER A 102 0.67 -2.91 5.65
N CYS A 103 1.84 -3.25 5.11
CA CYS A 103 2.92 -3.95 5.84
C CYS A 103 3.97 -2.99 6.43
N ALA A 104 3.53 -1.79 6.80
CA ALA A 104 4.35 -0.81 7.50
C ALA A 104 4.66 -1.28 8.93
N MET A 105 5.94 -1.34 9.27
CA MET A 105 6.40 -1.77 10.59
C MET A 105 7.81 -1.22 10.86
N ASN A 106 8.31 -1.40 12.08
CA ASN A 106 9.68 -1.01 12.45
C ASN A 106 10.61 -2.23 12.33
N ILE A 107 11.64 -2.12 11.48
CA ILE A 107 12.60 -3.18 11.20
C ILE A 107 14.00 -2.63 11.50
N ASN A 108 14.70 -3.24 12.46
CA ASN A 108 16.00 -2.80 12.95
C ASN A 108 16.04 -1.31 13.34
N GLY A 109 14.96 -0.80 13.94
CA GLY A 109 14.84 0.59 14.39
C GLY A 109 14.32 1.56 13.34
N GLY A 110 14.20 1.18 12.07
CA GLY A 110 13.67 2.03 11.00
C GLY A 110 12.25 1.65 10.57
N ASN A 111 11.39 2.65 10.34
CA ASN A 111 10.05 2.40 9.79
C ASN A 111 10.15 2.18 8.28
N THR A 112 9.57 1.09 7.79
CA THR A 112 9.61 0.73 6.37
C THR A 112 8.50 -0.23 6.01
N LEU A 113 8.41 -0.65 4.75
CA LEU A 113 7.50 -1.69 4.30
C LEU A 113 8.23 -3.03 4.28
N ALA A 114 7.71 -4.03 5.00
CA ALA A 114 8.32 -5.36 5.05
C ALA A 114 8.50 -6.00 3.66
N CYS A 115 7.60 -5.70 2.71
CA CYS A 115 7.67 -6.22 1.34
C CYS A 115 8.76 -5.58 0.46
N LEU A 116 9.32 -4.44 0.85
CA LEU A 116 10.40 -3.77 0.14
C LEU A 116 11.74 -3.84 0.89
N ASN A 117 11.70 -4.22 2.17
CA ASN A 117 12.89 -4.31 3.00
C ASN A 117 13.57 -5.68 2.78
N LYS A 118 14.78 -5.66 2.25
CA LYS A 118 15.57 -6.88 2.05
C LYS A 118 16.02 -7.45 3.39
N ILE A 119 16.01 -8.77 3.50
CA ILE A 119 16.61 -9.46 4.63
C ILE A 119 18.12 -9.18 4.65
N ASP A 120 18.64 -8.76 5.80
CA ASP A 120 20.08 -8.71 6.04
C ASP A 120 20.64 -10.14 6.05
N THR A 121 21.49 -10.44 5.06
CA THR A 121 22.09 -11.75 4.84
C THR A 121 23.16 -12.12 5.87
N ASN A 122 23.59 -11.17 6.72
CA ASN A 122 24.49 -11.44 7.82
C ASN A 122 23.76 -12.21 8.93
N VAL A 123 24.01 -13.52 9.01
CA VAL A 123 23.37 -14.43 9.98
C VAL A 123 23.78 -14.18 11.44
N SER A 124 24.91 -13.48 11.68
CA SER A 124 25.41 -13.24 13.05
C SER A 124 24.55 -12.27 13.86
N LYS A 125 23.79 -11.39 13.20
CA LYS A 125 22.94 -10.38 13.86
C LYS A 125 21.46 -10.75 13.72
N PRO A 126 20.69 -10.83 14.82
CA PRO A 126 19.25 -11.00 14.71
C PRO A 126 18.60 -9.75 14.14
N THR A 127 17.60 -9.93 13.26
CA THR A 127 16.76 -8.82 12.79
C THR A 127 15.63 -8.60 13.77
N LYS A 128 15.48 -7.39 14.30
CA LYS A 128 14.39 -7.02 15.23
C LYS A 128 13.22 -6.42 14.48
N ILE A 129 12.01 -6.89 14.77
CA ILE A 129 10.77 -6.46 14.12
C ILE A 129 9.76 -6.06 15.20
N TYR A 130 9.30 -4.81 15.12
CA TYR A 130 8.31 -4.21 16.02
C TYR A 130 7.14 -3.62 15.22
N PRO A 131 5.99 -3.37 15.86
CA PRO A 131 4.92 -2.56 15.27
C PRO A 131 5.42 -1.15 14.94
N LEU A 132 4.58 -0.34 14.29
CA LEU A 132 4.87 1.08 14.15
C LEU A 132 5.01 1.73 15.55
N PRO A 133 6.04 2.57 15.78
CA PRO A 133 6.33 3.11 17.11
C PRO A 133 5.22 3.99 17.67
N HIS A 134 5.04 3.93 18.99
CA HIS A 134 4.11 4.78 19.76
C HIS A 134 2.65 4.71 19.27
N MET A 135 2.22 3.52 18.87
CA MET A 135 0.83 3.21 18.50
C MET A 135 0.27 2.20 19.50
N TYR A 136 -1.04 2.26 19.78
CA TYR A 136 -1.72 1.16 20.46
C TYR A 136 -1.65 -0.09 19.59
N VAL A 137 -1.23 -1.21 20.17
CA VAL A 137 -1.12 -2.48 19.47
C VAL A 137 -2.41 -3.26 19.67
N VAL A 138 -3.02 -3.71 18.56
CA VAL A 138 -4.22 -4.56 18.58
C VAL A 138 -3.84 -6.02 18.80
N LYS A 139 -2.81 -6.51 18.10
CA LYS A 139 -2.23 -7.86 18.26
C LYS A 139 -0.90 -7.93 17.53
N ASP A 140 0.13 -8.51 18.13
CA ASP A 140 1.46 -8.68 17.51
C ASP A 140 1.95 -7.41 16.77
N LEU A 141 2.10 -7.47 15.44
CA LEU A 141 2.61 -6.38 14.60
C LEU A 141 1.51 -5.46 14.03
N VAL A 142 0.31 -5.52 14.59
CA VAL A 142 -0.88 -4.82 14.09
C VAL A 142 -1.19 -3.62 14.99
N PRO A 143 -0.80 -2.38 14.60
CA PRO A 143 -1.21 -1.19 15.33
C PRO A 143 -2.68 -0.83 15.04
N ASP A 144 -3.33 -0.13 15.95
CA ASP A 144 -4.56 0.60 15.65
C ASP A 144 -4.23 1.83 14.80
N MET A 145 -4.98 2.04 13.72
CA MET A 145 -4.78 3.12 12.75
C MET A 145 -5.95 4.12 12.73
N SER A 146 -6.94 3.94 13.61
CA SER A 146 -8.17 4.73 13.68
C SER A 146 -7.90 6.25 13.74
N ASN A 147 -7.08 6.71 14.69
CA ASN A 147 -6.71 8.12 14.85
C ASN A 147 -6.03 8.68 13.60
N PHE A 148 -5.09 7.94 13.01
CA PHE A 148 -4.38 8.36 11.79
C PHE A 148 -5.35 8.59 10.62
N TYR A 149 -6.33 7.70 10.44
CA TYR A 149 -7.34 7.86 9.40
C TYR A 149 -8.35 8.97 9.72
N ALA A 150 -8.71 9.17 10.98
CA ALA A 150 -9.57 10.28 11.40
C ALA A 150 -8.93 11.64 11.08
N GLN A 151 -7.63 11.80 11.37
CA GLN A 151 -6.88 13.01 11.02
C GLN A 151 -6.79 13.21 9.51
N TYR A 152 -6.58 12.15 8.73
CA TYR A 152 -6.61 12.25 7.26
C TYR A 152 -7.99 12.70 6.75
N LYS A 153 -9.08 12.21 7.34
CA LYS A 153 -10.44 12.65 6.99
C LYS A 153 -10.66 14.13 7.34
N ALA A 154 -10.13 14.60 8.47
CA ALA A 154 -10.34 15.95 8.98
C ALA A 154 -9.82 17.06 8.03
N ILE A 155 -8.82 16.78 7.20
CA ILE A 155 -8.31 17.74 6.19
C ILE A 155 -9.15 17.80 4.91
N GLU A 156 -10.27 17.05 4.83
CA GLU A 156 -11.16 16.96 3.66
C GLU A 156 -10.38 16.64 2.37
N PRO A 157 -9.82 15.42 2.24
CA PRO A 157 -8.85 15.11 1.20
C PRO A 157 -9.51 14.77 -0.14
N TYR A 158 -10.33 15.67 -0.65
CA TYR A 158 -11.04 15.59 -1.92
C TYR A 158 -11.09 16.98 -2.57
N LEU A 159 -11.37 17.02 -3.87
CA LEU A 159 -11.42 18.25 -4.65
C LEU A 159 -12.63 19.08 -4.23
N LYS A 160 -12.44 20.38 -3.98
CA LYS A 160 -13.54 21.30 -3.65
C LYS A 160 -13.57 22.47 -4.63
N LYS A 161 -14.74 22.73 -5.20
CA LYS A 161 -15.03 23.89 -6.04
C LYS A 161 -16.19 24.68 -5.44
N LYS A 162 -16.22 26.00 -5.64
CA LYS A 162 -17.29 26.87 -5.13
C LYS A 162 -18.60 26.62 -5.86
N ASP A 163 -18.52 26.26 -7.13
CA ASP A 163 -19.65 25.81 -7.95
C ASP A 163 -19.41 24.37 -8.41
N GLU A 164 -20.26 23.46 -7.91
CA GLU A 164 -20.24 22.03 -8.22
C GLU A 164 -21.28 21.66 -9.31
N SER A 165 -22.06 22.62 -9.82
CA SER A 165 -23.13 22.37 -10.82
C SER A 165 -22.64 21.80 -12.16
N MET A 166 -21.34 21.90 -12.41
CA MET A 166 -20.67 21.41 -13.61
C MET A 166 -19.89 20.10 -13.39
N GLU A 167 -19.99 19.49 -12.21
CA GLU A 167 -19.36 18.20 -11.94
C GLU A 167 -19.85 17.11 -12.92
N GLY A 168 -18.92 16.30 -13.42
CA GLY A 168 -19.20 15.19 -14.33
C GLY A 168 -19.54 15.58 -15.78
N LYS A 169 -19.73 16.86 -16.10
CA LYS A 169 -20.05 17.31 -17.47
C LYS A 169 -18.83 17.34 -18.38
N GLU A 170 -17.72 17.89 -17.90
CA GLU A 170 -16.47 18.04 -18.65
C GLU A 170 -15.24 17.86 -17.76
N GLN A 171 -14.07 17.66 -18.37
CA GLN A 171 -12.80 17.59 -17.66
C GLN A 171 -12.38 19.00 -17.22
N TYR A 172 -11.96 19.16 -15.95
CA TYR A 172 -11.33 20.40 -15.52
C TYR A 172 -9.96 20.57 -16.18
N LEU A 173 -9.75 21.72 -16.81
CA LEU A 173 -8.48 22.07 -17.44
C LEU A 173 -7.40 22.29 -16.38
N GLN A 174 -6.23 21.71 -16.62
CA GLN A 174 -5.04 21.88 -15.79
C GLN A 174 -3.80 21.90 -16.71
N THR A 175 -2.93 22.88 -16.52
CA THR A 175 -1.68 22.96 -17.29
C THR A 175 -0.72 21.84 -16.88
N VAL A 176 0.23 21.50 -17.75
CA VAL A 176 1.25 20.48 -17.43
C VAL A 176 2.10 20.94 -16.25
N GLU A 177 2.41 22.23 -16.20
CA GLU A 177 3.19 22.88 -15.15
C GLU A 177 2.47 22.83 -13.79
N ASP A 178 1.15 23.07 -13.76
CA ASP A 178 0.37 22.94 -12.53
C ASP A 178 0.26 21.49 -12.08
N ARG A 179 0.04 20.56 -13.01
CA ARG A 179 -0.02 19.13 -12.70
C ARG A 179 1.30 18.63 -12.12
N GLN A 180 2.44 19.10 -12.64
CA GLN A 180 3.77 18.70 -12.17
C GLN A 180 4.02 19.09 -10.71
N LYS A 181 3.36 20.14 -10.19
CA LYS A 181 3.45 20.52 -8.77
C LYS A 181 2.95 19.42 -7.83
N LEU A 182 2.10 18.51 -8.31
CA LEU A 182 1.57 17.40 -7.52
C LEU A 182 2.54 16.21 -7.42
N ASP A 183 3.54 16.14 -8.30
CA ASP A 183 4.55 15.07 -8.25
C ASP A 183 5.36 15.13 -6.96
N GLY A 184 5.54 13.98 -6.31
CA GLY A 184 6.12 13.88 -4.97
C GLY A 184 5.12 14.07 -3.83
N LEU A 185 3.83 14.26 -4.12
CA LEU A 185 2.75 14.39 -3.14
C LEU A 185 1.68 13.31 -3.28
N TYR A 186 1.11 13.10 -4.49
CA TYR A 186 0.00 12.17 -4.70
C TYR A 186 0.41 10.69 -4.61
N GLU A 187 1.70 10.38 -4.70
CA GLU A 187 2.27 9.03 -4.61
C GLU A 187 2.28 8.49 -3.16
N CYS A 188 1.82 9.29 -2.20
CA CYS A 188 1.66 8.87 -0.82
C CYS A 188 0.67 7.71 -0.71
N ILE A 189 1.13 6.61 -0.11
CA ILE A 189 0.34 5.37 0.05
C ILE A 189 -0.31 5.25 1.44
N LEU A 190 -0.35 6.33 2.22
CA LEU A 190 -0.94 6.39 3.57
C LEU A 190 -0.47 5.27 4.53
N CYS A 191 0.81 4.86 4.44
CA CYS A 191 1.39 3.79 5.26
C CYS A 191 1.76 4.19 6.71
N ALA A 192 1.61 5.47 7.06
CA ALA A 192 1.97 6.07 8.35
C ALA A 192 3.44 5.96 8.81
N CYS A 193 4.37 5.32 8.06
CA CYS A 193 5.79 5.21 8.44
C CYS A 193 6.41 6.56 8.86
N CYS A 194 6.10 7.62 8.12
CA CYS A 194 6.61 8.96 8.40
C CYS A 194 6.04 9.56 9.69
N SER A 195 4.73 9.46 9.94
CA SER A 195 4.10 10.00 11.15
C SER A 195 4.58 9.25 12.40
N THR A 196 4.62 7.93 12.36
CA THR A 196 5.07 7.10 13.49
C THR A 196 6.60 7.07 13.66
N SER A 197 7.35 7.83 12.85
CA SER A 197 8.78 8.09 13.07
C SER A 197 9.04 9.48 13.66
N CYS A 198 8.01 10.33 13.76
CA CYS A 198 8.14 11.72 14.17
C CYS A 198 7.94 11.84 15.68
N PRO A 199 8.96 12.27 16.45
CA PRO A 199 8.81 12.45 17.90
C PRO A 199 7.67 13.40 18.29
N SER A 200 7.45 14.49 17.55
CA SER A 200 6.32 15.38 17.81
C SER A 200 4.96 14.67 17.74
N TYR A 201 4.83 13.66 16.88
CA TYR A 201 3.62 12.84 16.73
C TYR A 201 3.52 11.76 17.80
N TRP A 202 4.64 11.29 18.36
CA TRP A 202 4.60 10.44 19.55
C TRP A 202 4.01 11.20 20.73
N TRP A 203 4.51 12.41 20.99
CA TRP A 203 4.10 13.19 22.15
C TRP A 203 2.72 13.85 22.03
N ASN A 204 2.30 14.23 20.81
CA ASN A 204 1.07 14.99 20.59
C ASN A 204 0.24 14.43 19.42
N GLY A 205 0.27 13.11 19.22
CA GLY A 205 -0.42 12.46 18.09
C GLY A 205 -1.95 12.57 18.14
N ASP A 206 -2.52 13.03 19.24
CA ASP A 206 -3.93 13.36 19.42
C ASP A 206 -4.31 14.68 18.70
N LYS A 207 -3.41 15.67 18.68
CA LYS A 207 -3.67 17.02 18.14
C LYS A 207 -2.80 17.39 16.93
N TYR A 208 -1.54 16.97 16.91
CA TYR A 208 -0.66 17.18 15.77
C TYR A 208 -0.99 16.20 14.65
N LEU A 209 -1.39 16.72 13.49
CA LEU A 209 -1.84 15.92 12.34
C LEU A 209 -0.75 15.00 11.76
N GLY A 210 0.51 15.36 11.98
CA GLY A 210 1.64 14.56 11.51
C GLY A 210 1.98 14.74 10.02
N PRO A 211 3.18 14.29 9.62
CA PRO A 211 3.74 14.55 8.30
C PRO A 211 2.96 13.94 7.13
N ALA A 212 2.34 12.77 7.30
CA ALA A 212 1.56 12.15 6.22
C ALA A 212 0.34 13.00 5.85
N VAL A 213 -0.42 13.40 6.87
CA VAL A 213 -1.66 14.17 6.71
C VAL A 213 -1.34 15.58 6.23
N LEU A 214 -0.35 16.24 6.81
CA LEU A 214 0.05 17.59 6.38
C LEU A 214 0.54 17.63 4.92
N MET A 215 1.29 16.63 4.46
CA MET A 215 1.69 16.54 3.04
C MET A 215 0.47 16.35 2.12
N GLN A 216 -0.57 15.63 2.57
CA GLN A 216 -1.83 15.52 1.83
C GLN A 216 -2.66 16.81 1.88
N ALA A 217 -2.64 17.55 2.98
CA ALA A 217 -3.25 18.88 3.04
C ALA A 217 -2.59 19.81 2.01
N TYR A 218 -1.25 19.79 1.94
CA TYR A 218 -0.48 20.55 0.94
C TYR A 218 -0.82 20.14 -0.49
N ARG A 219 -0.97 18.83 -0.75
CA ARG A 219 -1.39 18.29 -2.04
C ARG A 219 -2.71 18.88 -2.55
N TRP A 220 -3.63 19.24 -1.65
CA TRP A 220 -4.89 19.89 -2.02
C TRP A 220 -4.75 21.41 -2.13
N MET A 221 -3.98 22.04 -1.23
CA MET A 221 -3.74 23.49 -1.24
C MET A 221 -3.13 24.01 -2.55
N ILE A 222 -2.31 23.20 -3.22
CA ILE A 222 -1.61 23.61 -4.46
C ILE A 222 -2.16 22.96 -5.74
N ASP A 223 -3.24 22.16 -5.66
CA ASP A 223 -3.92 21.67 -6.86
C ASP A 223 -4.66 22.85 -7.49
N SER A 224 -4.29 23.24 -8.71
CA SER A 224 -4.86 24.42 -9.37
C SER A 224 -6.37 24.36 -9.62
N ARG A 225 -6.97 23.18 -9.43
CA ARG A 225 -8.41 22.94 -9.57
C ARG A 225 -9.19 23.13 -8.27
N ASP A 226 -8.51 23.15 -7.11
CA ASP A 226 -9.13 23.32 -5.80
C ASP A 226 -9.29 24.81 -5.48
N GLU A 227 -10.47 25.22 -5.01
CA GLU A 227 -10.82 26.63 -4.79
C GLU A 227 -10.91 26.99 -3.29
N PHE A 228 -10.44 26.10 -2.41
CA PHE A 228 -10.57 26.20 -0.95
C PHE A 228 -9.22 26.31 -0.22
N THR A 229 -8.18 26.82 -0.88
CA THR A 229 -6.83 26.93 -0.28
C THR A 229 -6.83 27.75 1.01
N GLU A 230 -7.56 28.87 1.07
CA GLU A 230 -7.63 29.73 2.27
C GLU A 230 -8.31 29.01 3.44
N GLU A 231 -9.42 28.31 3.18
CA GLU A 231 -10.15 27.54 4.18
C GLU A 231 -9.31 26.36 4.68
N ARG A 232 -8.55 25.69 3.81
CA ARG A 232 -7.62 24.62 4.19
C ARG A 232 -6.48 25.15 5.08
N LEU A 233 -5.96 26.34 4.81
CA LEU A 233 -4.97 27.00 5.67
C LEU A 233 -5.57 27.41 7.03
N SER A 234 -6.79 27.96 7.02
CA SER A 234 -7.47 28.39 8.25
C SER A 234 -7.65 27.26 9.26
N LYS A 235 -7.91 26.03 8.79
CA LYS A 235 -8.03 24.82 9.62
C LYS A 235 -6.73 24.43 10.35
N LEU A 236 -5.59 25.01 9.96
CA LEU A 236 -4.28 24.77 10.58
C LEU A 236 -3.86 25.92 11.50
N GLN A 237 -4.69 26.95 11.69
CA GLN A 237 -4.45 28.07 12.59
C GLN A 237 -4.69 27.70 14.06
N ASP A 238 -3.88 26.80 14.60
CA ASP A 238 -3.86 26.49 16.02
C ASP A 238 -2.45 26.05 16.47
N PRO A 239 -2.12 26.04 17.77
CA PRO A 239 -0.77 25.73 18.23
C PRO A 239 -0.26 24.32 17.91
N PHE A 240 -1.15 23.40 17.54
CA PHE A 240 -0.89 21.97 17.44
C PHE A 240 -0.88 21.42 16.01
N SER A 241 -1.96 21.59 15.25
CA SER A 241 -2.21 20.85 13.99
C SER A 241 -1.02 20.83 13.03
N LEU A 242 -0.38 21.99 12.87
CA LEU A 242 0.81 22.19 12.04
C LEU A 242 2.08 22.50 12.85
N TYR A 243 1.96 23.37 13.86
CA TYR A 243 3.11 24.05 14.47
C TYR A 243 3.92 23.21 15.46
N ARG A 244 3.53 21.95 15.73
CA ARG A 244 4.40 20.98 16.44
C ARG A 244 5.51 20.38 15.56
N CYS A 245 5.53 20.70 14.27
CA CYS A 245 6.66 20.31 13.42
C CYS A 245 7.91 21.16 13.74
N HIS A 246 8.89 20.54 14.39
CA HIS A 246 10.20 21.13 14.73
C HIS A 246 11.32 20.68 13.78
N THR A 247 10.99 20.36 12.53
CA THR A 247 11.96 20.08 11.46
C THR A 247 12.96 18.96 11.81
N ILE A 248 12.49 17.90 12.49
CA ILE A 248 13.31 16.75 12.91
C ILE A 248 13.74 15.87 11.71
N MET A 249 13.00 15.91 10.60
CA MET A 249 13.30 15.24 9.33
C MET A 249 13.32 13.70 9.30
N ASN A 250 12.99 13.01 10.40
CA ASN A 250 12.75 11.55 10.38
C ASN A 250 11.72 11.12 9.33
N CYS A 251 10.67 11.93 9.15
CA CYS A 251 9.58 11.67 8.23
C CYS A 251 10.03 11.48 6.77
N THR A 252 10.94 12.34 6.29
CA THR A 252 11.52 12.25 4.95
C THR A 252 12.52 11.10 4.87
N LYS A 253 13.38 10.93 5.88
CA LYS A 253 14.38 9.85 5.93
C LYS A 253 13.75 8.45 5.84
N THR A 254 12.60 8.25 6.49
CA THR A 254 11.97 6.94 6.59
C THR A 254 10.97 6.64 5.49
N CYS A 255 10.64 7.59 4.61
CA CYS A 255 9.58 7.42 3.62
C CYS A 255 9.95 6.31 2.62
N PRO A 256 9.21 5.17 2.56
CA PRO A 256 9.55 4.06 1.67
C PRO A 256 9.32 4.39 0.19
N LYS A 257 8.65 5.51 -0.10
CA LYS A 257 8.38 6.02 -1.44
C LYS A 257 9.32 7.15 -1.85
N GLY A 258 10.27 7.56 -0.99
CA GLY A 258 11.20 8.65 -1.27
C GLY A 258 10.55 10.04 -1.34
N LEU A 259 9.38 10.22 -0.73
CA LEU A 259 8.68 11.51 -0.68
C LEU A 259 9.27 12.41 0.40
N ASN A 260 9.01 13.72 0.31
CA ASN A 260 9.55 14.71 1.24
C ASN A 260 8.45 15.48 2.00
N PRO A 261 7.79 14.84 2.99
CA PRO A 261 6.78 15.50 3.80
C PRO A 261 7.36 16.66 4.61
N GLY A 262 8.62 16.61 5.04
CA GLY A 262 9.26 17.73 5.74
C GLY A 262 9.30 19.01 4.89
N LYS A 263 9.61 18.88 3.59
CA LYS A 263 9.55 20.00 2.64
C LYS A 263 8.12 20.50 2.44
N ALA A 264 7.16 19.60 2.26
CA ALA A 264 5.75 19.99 2.10
C ALA A 264 5.25 20.81 3.32
N ILE A 265 5.56 20.37 4.54
CA ILE A 265 5.23 21.11 5.76
C ILE A 265 5.88 22.50 5.79
N ALA A 266 7.13 22.63 5.33
CA ALA A 266 7.79 23.93 5.24
C ALA A 266 7.11 24.87 4.24
N GLU A 267 6.63 24.35 3.11
CA GLU A 267 5.86 25.14 2.14
C GLU A 267 4.49 25.55 2.70
N ILE A 268 3.80 24.68 3.46
CA ILE A 268 2.59 25.09 4.20
C ILE A 268 2.91 26.25 5.14
N LYS A 269 4.00 26.16 5.92
CA LYS A 269 4.38 27.24 6.86
C LYS A 269 4.66 28.57 6.15
N LYS A 270 5.25 28.54 4.94
CA LYS A 270 5.41 29.74 4.11
C LYS A 270 4.06 30.31 3.69
N MET A 271 3.16 29.46 3.18
CA MET A 271 1.80 29.88 2.81
C MET A 271 1.07 30.49 4.01
N MET A 272 1.18 29.86 5.19
CA MET A 272 0.60 30.35 6.44
C MET A 272 1.12 31.72 6.87
N ALA A 273 2.37 32.07 6.52
CA ALA A 273 2.95 33.36 6.84
C ALA A 273 2.56 34.48 5.84
N THR A 274 2.14 34.12 4.63
CA THR A 274 1.89 35.08 3.55
C THR A 274 0.42 35.26 3.19
N TYR A 275 -0.44 34.28 3.47
CA TYR A 275 -1.85 34.41 3.17
C TYR A 275 -2.49 35.45 4.07
N LYS A 276 -3.37 36.26 3.47
CA LYS A 276 -4.13 37.27 4.20
C LYS A 276 -5.47 36.65 4.52
N GLU A 277 -5.77 36.51 5.80
CA GLU A 277 -7.12 36.18 6.21
C GLU A 277 -8.05 37.30 5.70
N LYS A 278 -9.12 36.93 4.99
CA LYS A 278 -10.24 37.86 4.84
C LYS A 278 -10.74 38.10 6.26
N ALA A 279 -10.53 39.33 6.75
CA ALA A 279 -10.99 39.76 8.06
C ALA A 279 -12.38 39.16 8.29
N ALA A 280 -12.49 38.29 9.29
CA ALA A 280 -13.76 37.73 9.70
C ALA A 280 -14.72 38.91 9.79
N VAL A 281 -15.82 38.85 9.02
CA VAL A 281 -16.85 39.89 9.01
C VAL A 281 -17.23 40.10 10.46
N SER A 282 -16.74 41.18 11.06
CA SER A 282 -17.21 41.65 12.34
C SER A 282 -18.69 41.90 12.12
N VAL A 283 -19.53 41.06 12.71
CA VAL A 283 -20.95 41.33 12.81
C VAL A 283 -21.05 42.65 13.57
N GLU A 284 -21.21 43.75 12.86
CA GLU A 284 -21.65 45.01 13.43
C GLU A 284 -23.06 44.74 13.95
N VAL A 285 -23.16 44.44 15.24
CA VAL A 285 -24.42 44.48 15.97
C VAL A 285 -24.84 45.95 15.97
N SER A 286 -25.72 46.31 15.03
CA SER A 286 -26.38 47.61 15.00
C SER A 286 -27.27 47.72 16.24
N LEU A 287 -26.81 48.49 17.23
CA LEU A 287 -27.63 48.92 18.36
C LEU A 287 -28.60 50.02 17.87
N PRO A 288 -29.89 49.98 18.27
CA PRO A 288 -30.90 50.90 17.79
C PRO A 288 -30.63 52.36 18.23
N PRO A 289 -31.10 53.35 17.45
CA PRO A 289 -30.76 54.75 17.67
C PRO A 289 -31.67 55.34 18.74
N ASN A 290 -31.42 55.05 20.02
CA ASN A 290 -32.00 55.81 21.15
C ASN A 290 -31.38 55.45 22.51
N VAL A 291 -30.06 55.40 22.59
CA VAL A 291 -29.38 55.48 23.89
C VAL A 291 -28.37 56.62 23.82
N THR A 292 -28.79 57.79 24.33
CA THR A 292 -27.94 58.98 24.42
C THR A 292 -26.66 58.66 25.18
N MET A 293 -25.54 59.13 24.63
CA MET A 293 -24.13 58.98 25.05
C MET A 293 -23.79 59.33 26.52
N ARG A 294 -24.79 59.70 27.34
CA ARG A 294 -24.66 59.96 28.78
C ARG A 294 -24.88 58.72 29.66
N VAL A 295 -25.58 57.69 29.18
CA VAL A 295 -25.87 56.48 29.99
C VAL A 295 -24.69 55.49 29.99
N LEU A 296 -23.93 55.40 28.89
CA LEU A 296 -22.77 54.50 28.80
C LEU A 296 -21.58 54.93 29.67
N LEU A 297 -21.36 56.24 29.84
CA LEU A 297 -20.26 56.79 30.65
C LEU A 297 -20.45 56.59 32.16
N LEU A 298 -21.70 56.50 32.62
CA LEU A 298 -22.01 56.28 34.04
C LEU A 298 -21.90 54.81 34.46
N ILE A 299 -22.00 53.87 33.51
CA ILE A 299 -21.93 52.42 33.81
C ILE A 299 -20.48 51.89 33.73
N CYS A 300 -19.60 52.51 32.93
CA CYS A 300 -18.23 52.04 32.73
C CYS A 300 -17.17 52.62 33.70
N MET A 301 -17.49 53.66 34.47
CA MET A 301 -16.53 54.28 35.41
C MET A 301 -16.16 53.45 36.65
N PRO A 302 -16.97 52.50 37.17
CA PRO A 302 -16.52 51.67 38.30
C PRO A 302 -15.59 50.51 37.87
N VAL A 303 -15.65 50.08 36.60
CA VAL A 303 -14.92 48.88 36.12
C VAL A 303 -13.48 49.21 35.72
N LEU A 304 -13.22 50.46 35.30
CA LEU A 304 -11.86 50.88 34.91
C LEU A 304 -10.92 51.14 36.10
N LEU A 305 -11.46 51.39 37.30
CA LEU A 305 -10.64 51.63 38.50
C LEU A 305 -10.12 50.34 39.18
N LEU A 306 -10.72 49.18 38.90
CA LEU A 306 -10.27 47.90 39.46
C LEU A 306 -9.18 47.20 38.62
N ALA A 307 -8.97 47.63 37.38
CA ALA A 307 -8.03 46.97 36.45
C ALA A 307 -6.59 47.51 36.50
N GLN A 308 -6.30 48.55 37.30
CA GLN A 308 -4.96 49.14 37.39
C GLN A 308 -4.10 48.63 38.57
N ALA A 309 -4.57 47.66 39.36
CA ALA A 309 -3.87 47.24 40.58
C ALA A 309 -2.84 46.11 40.40
N GLN A 310 -2.64 45.54 39.20
CA GLN A 310 -1.66 44.46 39.01
C GLN A 310 -0.90 44.59 37.69
N TYR A 311 -0.07 45.63 37.57
CA TYR A 311 1.00 45.62 36.59
C TYR A 311 2.20 46.42 37.13
N GLN A 312 3.22 45.69 37.61
CA GLN A 312 4.59 46.19 37.74
C GLN A 312 5.54 45.01 37.45
N GLU A 313 6.46 45.25 36.51
CA GLU A 313 7.52 44.37 35.97
C GLU A 313 8.65 44.02 37.01
N PRO A 314 9.87 43.53 36.66
CA PRO A 314 10.45 42.91 35.43
C PRO A 314 11.31 41.63 35.64
N TYR A 315 11.73 40.98 34.54
CA TYR A 315 12.87 40.04 34.25
C TYR A 315 13.91 39.70 35.37
N PRO A 316 14.60 38.53 35.39
CA PRO A 316 15.39 38.01 34.25
C PRO A 316 15.69 36.48 34.17
N PHE A 317 16.40 36.13 33.10
CA PHE A 317 17.21 34.93 32.81
C PHE A 317 18.04 34.37 34.01
N LEU A 318 18.01 33.05 34.26
CA LEU A 318 19.20 32.27 34.67
C LEU A 318 18.99 30.74 34.59
N GLU A 319 20.11 30.08 34.33
CA GLU A 319 20.40 28.66 34.16
C GLU A 319 20.21 27.76 35.41
N ASP A 320 20.12 26.45 35.10
CA ASP A 320 20.71 25.30 35.79
C ASP A 320 20.03 24.60 36.99
N TYR A 321 20.25 23.26 36.98
CA TYR A 321 20.01 22.19 37.96
C TYR A 321 18.60 21.56 38.12
N GLY A 322 18.52 20.26 37.76
CA GLY A 322 17.51 19.29 38.26
C GLY A 322 17.90 18.73 39.64
N PRO A 323 17.70 17.44 39.97
CA PRO A 323 16.58 16.51 39.73
C PRO A 323 15.71 16.34 41.00
N ASP A 324 14.79 15.36 40.98
CA ASP A 324 14.02 14.83 42.13
C ASP A 324 12.79 15.61 42.62
N TYR A 325 11.59 15.16 42.21
CA TYR A 325 10.56 14.73 43.16
C TYR A 325 9.44 13.97 42.43
N PHE A 326 9.33 12.67 42.73
CA PHE A 326 8.12 11.87 42.48
C PHE A 326 7.05 12.23 43.53
N PRO A 327 5.76 12.12 43.19
CA PRO A 327 4.82 11.57 44.16
C PRO A 327 4.07 10.35 43.61
N GLU A 328 3.81 9.46 44.57
CA GLU A 328 3.21 8.15 44.48
C GLU A 328 1.77 8.14 43.93
N SER A 329 1.44 7.00 43.32
CA SER A 329 0.10 6.50 43.06
C SER A 329 -0.76 6.40 44.34
N PRO A 330 -2.10 6.47 44.18
CA PRO A 330 -2.93 5.44 44.78
C PRO A 330 -3.89 4.82 43.75
N ASN A 331 -4.11 3.52 43.93
CA ASN A 331 -5.08 2.66 43.23
C ASN A 331 -6.00 2.08 44.33
N PRO A 332 -7.06 1.33 44.02
CA PRO A 332 -8.27 1.67 43.26
C PRO A 332 -9.55 1.40 44.10
N ASP A 333 -10.67 2.09 43.87
CA ASP A 333 -12.00 1.53 44.21
C ASP A 333 -13.15 2.29 43.56
N SER A 334 -14.10 1.51 43.01
CA SER A 334 -15.46 1.81 42.53
C SER A 334 -15.71 2.20 41.04
N PRO A 335 -16.83 1.73 40.45
CA PRO A 335 -16.92 1.29 39.06
C PRO A 335 -17.51 2.32 38.08
N PRO A 336 -17.22 2.24 36.77
CA PRO A 336 -17.84 3.11 35.78
C PRO A 336 -19.22 2.58 35.35
N GLY A 337 -20.19 3.48 35.34
CA GLY A 337 -21.57 3.26 34.92
C GLY A 337 -21.70 2.82 33.46
N THR A 338 -22.59 1.86 33.27
CA THR A 338 -23.09 1.36 32.00
C THR A 338 -23.91 2.42 31.26
N TYR A 339 -23.49 2.77 30.05
CA TYR A 339 -24.40 3.30 29.02
C TYR A 339 -24.51 2.25 27.92
N GLN A 340 -25.61 1.48 27.97
CA GLN A 340 -26.08 0.64 26.88
C GLN A 340 -26.81 1.54 25.88
N GLN A 341 -26.39 1.51 24.61
CA GLN A 341 -27.23 1.95 23.51
C GLN A 341 -27.51 0.73 22.63
N GLN A 342 -28.75 0.26 22.71
CA GLN A 342 -29.31 -0.82 21.90
C GLN A 342 -29.40 -0.37 20.44
N VAL A 343 -28.92 -1.20 19.52
CA VAL A 343 -29.31 -1.15 18.11
C VAL A 343 -29.94 -2.50 17.80
N SER A 344 -31.24 -2.45 17.52
CA SER A 344 -32.09 -3.56 17.10
C SER A 344 -31.72 -4.00 15.68
N LEU A 345 -31.53 -5.31 15.51
CA LEU A 345 -31.17 -5.97 14.26
C LEU A 345 -32.44 -6.62 13.67
N ASP A 346 -33.02 -6.02 12.63
CA ASP A 346 -34.10 -6.65 11.88
C ASP A 346 -33.55 -7.75 10.96
N THR A 347 -34.18 -8.92 11.06
CA THR A 347 -33.83 -10.16 10.38
C THR A 347 -34.54 -10.23 9.04
N LEU A 348 -33.80 -10.28 7.93
CA LEU A 348 -34.37 -10.58 6.61
C LEU A 348 -34.27 -12.07 6.30
N VAL A 349 -35.45 -12.70 6.20
CA VAL A 349 -35.70 -14.11 5.88
C VAL A 349 -35.45 -14.39 4.40
N ARG A 350 -34.80 -15.52 4.11
CA ARG A 350 -34.54 -16.06 2.76
C ARG A 350 -35.67 -17.05 2.39
N PRO A 351 -36.30 -16.99 1.20
CA PRO A 351 -37.29 -18.00 0.82
C PRO A 351 -36.61 -19.28 0.30
N GLU A 352 -37.20 -20.42 0.67
CA GLU A 352 -36.83 -21.79 0.30
C GLU A 352 -37.22 -22.14 -1.14
N LYS A 353 -36.58 -23.20 -1.64
CA LYS A 353 -36.68 -23.78 -2.98
C LYS A 353 -37.73 -24.89 -2.96
N SER A 354 -38.63 -24.96 -3.95
CA SER A 354 -39.53 -26.11 -4.15
C SER A 354 -39.19 -26.81 -5.47
N GLU A 355 -39.00 -28.13 -5.39
CA GLU A 355 -38.88 -29.04 -6.53
C GLU A 355 -40.27 -29.51 -6.99
N SER A 356 -40.54 -29.47 -8.29
CA SER A 356 -41.31 -30.50 -9.00
C SER A 356 -41.29 -30.28 -10.52
N GLU A 357 -41.17 -31.40 -11.24
CA GLU A 357 -41.64 -31.69 -12.61
C GLU A 357 -40.58 -32.02 -13.68
N LEU A 358 -40.33 -33.34 -13.76
CA LEU A 358 -40.45 -34.24 -14.92
C LEU A 358 -39.79 -33.87 -16.27
N GLU A 359 -38.90 -34.76 -16.70
CA GLU A 359 -38.18 -34.79 -17.98
C GLU A 359 -39.10 -35.01 -19.20
N THR A 360 -38.89 -34.23 -20.25
CA THR A 360 -38.98 -34.67 -21.66
C THR A 360 -38.01 -33.85 -22.53
N GLU A 361 -37.09 -34.53 -23.23
CA GLU A 361 -36.31 -34.03 -24.37
C GLU A 361 -36.83 -34.68 -25.68
N PRO A 362 -36.43 -34.25 -26.90
CA PRO A 362 -35.85 -32.97 -27.31
C PRO A 362 -36.53 -32.38 -28.58
N THR A 363 -36.61 -31.06 -28.72
CA THR A 363 -36.86 -30.43 -30.04
C THR A 363 -36.19 -29.05 -30.10
N GLU A 364 -35.19 -28.95 -30.98
CA GLU A 364 -34.49 -27.75 -31.47
C GLU A 364 -33.94 -26.75 -30.42
N PRO A 365 -32.59 -26.57 -30.32
CA PRO A 365 -32.02 -25.59 -29.40
C PRO A 365 -32.33 -24.17 -29.90
N GLY A 366 -33.31 -23.54 -29.27
CA GLY A 366 -33.63 -22.13 -29.44
C GLY A 366 -32.54 -21.19 -28.89
N PRO A 367 -32.61 -19.88 -29.18
CA PRO A 367 -31.51 -18.92 -28.99
C PRO A 367 -31.23 -18.48 -27.54
N LEU A 368 -31.47 -19.32 -26.53
CA LEU A 368 -31.49 -18.89 -25.13
C LEU A 368 -30.75 -19.81 -24.14
N ASP A 369 -29.96 -20.78 -24.60
CA ASP A 369 -29.16 -21.60 -23.69
C ASP A 369 -27.73 -21.07 -23.55
N CYS A 370 -27.62 -19.88 -22.97
CA CYS A 370 -26.35 -19.23 -22.65
C CYS A 370 -26.17 -19.16 -21.13
N ARG A 371 -25.08 -19.74 -20.63
CA ARG A 371 -24.71 -19.70 -19.21
C ARG A 371 -23.48 -18.82 -19.00
N GLU A 372 -23.44 -18.12 -17.87
CA GLU A 372 -22.25 -17.37 -17.47
C GLU A 372 -21.26 -18.29 -16.75
N GLU A 373 -20.07 -18.45 -17.32
CA GLU A 373 -18.98 -19.20 -16.70
C GLU A 373 -17.95 -18.25 -16.12
N GLN A 374 -17.65 -18.47 -14.85
CA GLN A 374 -16.58 -17.77 -14.13
C GLN A 374 -15.30 -18.59 -14.24
N TYR A 375 -14.22 -17.96 -14.71
CA TYR A 375 -12.92 -18.62 -14.83
C TYR A 375 -11.79 -17.71 -14.34
N PRO A 376 -10.71 -18.28 -13.77
CA PRO A 376 -9.54 -17.51 -13.40
C PRO A 376 -8.88 -16.98 -14.67
N CYS A 377 -8.84 -15.66 -14.81
CA CYS A 377 -8.20 -15.01 -15.94
C CYS A 377 -7.02 -14.17 -15.46
N THR A 378 -6.05 -14.04 -16.35
CA THR A 378 -4.88 -13.19 -16.15
C THR A 378 -4.98 -12.05 -17.13
N ARG A 379 -5.37 -10.86 -16.65
CA ARG A 379 -5.45 -9.67 -17.50
C ARG A 379 -4.08 -9.01 -17.56
N LEU A 380 -3.56 -8.84 -18.77
CA LEU A 380 -2.26 -8.22 -19.04
C LEU A 380 -2.45 -6.72 -19.22
N TYR A 381 -1.93 -5.93 -18.29
CA TYR A 381 -1.97 -4.47 -18.39
C TYR A 381 -0.58 -3.94 -18.77
N SER A 382 -0.52 -3.14 -19.85
CA SER A 382 0.67 -2.42 -20.28
C SER A 382 0.62 -0.99 -19.74
N VAL A 383 1.37 -0.70 -18.69
CA VAL A 383 1.27 0.58 -17.96
C VAL A 383 2.10 1.69 -18.61
N HIS A 384 2.98 1.40 -19.58
CA HIS A 384 3.78 2.43 -20.26
C HIS A 384 3.88 2.20 -21.77
N LYS A 385 3.77 3.29 -22.55
CA LYS A 385 4.32 3.34 -23.91
C LYS A 385 5.85 3.36 -23.80
N PRO A 386 6.59 2.60 -24.61
CA PRO A 386 8.05 2.61 -24.57
C PRO A 386 8.57 4.00 -24.94
N CYS A 387 9.31 4.64 -24.03
CA CYS A 387 10.03 5.87 -24.33
C CYS A 387 11.40 5.53 -24.91
N LYS A 388 11.71 6.16 -26.05
CA LYS A 388 13.04 6.18 -26.65
C LYS A 388 13.74 7.44 -26.19
N GLN A 389 14.81 7.30 -25.43
CA GLN A 389 15.62 8.43 -24.98
C GLN A 389 17.00 8.31 -25.60
N CYS A 390 17.37 9.28 -26.42
CA CYS A 390 18.66 9.31 -27.10
C CYS A 390 19.58 10.34 -26.45
N LEU A 391 20.81 9.92 -26.17
CA LEU A 391 21.91 10.79 -25.78
C LEU A 391 22.96 10.70 -26.89
N ASN A 392 23.12 11.81 -27.62
CA ASN A 392 23.90 11.88 -28.85
C ASN A 392 23.44 10.85 -29.89
N SER A 393 24.33 9.94 -30.32
CA SER A 393 24.05 8.89 -31.31
C SER A 393 23.57 7.56 -30.70
N LEU A 394 23.49 7.44 -29.37
CA LEU A 394 23.02 6.23 -28.69
C LEU A 394 21.61 6.41 -28.14
N CYS A 395 20.70 5.55 -28.58
CA CYS A 395 19.31 5.55 -28.14
C CYS A 395 19.01 4.37 -27.22
N PHE A 396 18.50 4.66 -26.04
CA PHE A 396 18.04 3.68 -25.08
C PHE A 396 16.52 3.52 -25.20
N TYR A 397 16.06 2.28 -25.32
CA TYR A 397 14.63 1.95 -25.33
C TYR A 397 14.26 1.40 -23.96
N SER A 398 13.29 2.03 -23.30
CA SER A 398 12.69 1.46 -22.09
C SER A 398 11.86 0.23 -22.47
N LEU A 399 12.20 -0.94 -21.92
CA LEU A 399 11.46 -2.18 -22.14
C LEU A 399 10.06 -2.07 -21.55
N ARG A 400 9.06 -2.57 -22.28
CA ARG A 400 7.65 -2.54 -21.89
C ARG A 400 7.46 -3.33 -20.60
N ARG A 401 7.10 -2.65 -19.50
CA ARG A 401 6.69 -3.32 -18.27
C ARG A 401 5.24 -3.78 -18.44
N VAL A 402 5.08 -5.09 -18.55
CA VAL A 402 3.79 -5.77 -18.59
C VAL A 402 3.51 -6.30 -17.19
N TYR A 403 2.35 -5.97 -16.64
CA TYR A 403 1.92 -6.48 -15.35
C TYR A 403 0.97 -7.65 -15.59
N VAL A 404 1.24 -8.73 -14.86
CA VAL A 404 0.44 -9.95 -14.84
C VAL A 404 -0.29 -9.96 -13.50
N ILE A 405 -1.58 -9.58 -13.52
CA ILE A 405 -2.43 -9.72 -12.33
C ILE A 405 -2.99 -11.14 -12.36
N ASN A 406 -2.51 -11.98 -11.45
CA ASN A 406 -3.07 -13.31 -11.24
C ASN A 406 -4.10 -13.23 -10.11
N LYS A 407 -5.31 -13.71 -10.40
CA LYS A 407 -6.51 -13.81 -9.55
C LYS A 407 -7.61 -12.78 -9.81
N GLU A 408 -7.92 -12.48 -11.07
CA GLU A 408 -9.24 -11.96 -11.42
C GLU A 408 -10.14 -13.14 -11.84
N VAL A 409 -11.41 -13.11 -11.44
CA VAL A 409 -12.44 -14.04 -11.93
C VAL A 409 -13.14 -13.33 -13.08
N CYS A 410 -12.83 -13.74 -14.31
CA CYS A 410 -13.54 -13.23 -15.49
C CYS A 410 -14.84 -14.00 -15.66
N VAL A 411 -15.87 -13.31 -16.13
CA VAL A 411 -17.12 -13.90 -16.58
C VAL A 411 -17.11 -13.93 -18.10
N ARG A 412 -17.41 -15.09 -18.69
CA ARG A 412 -17.75 -15.19 -20.11
C ARG A 412 -19.14 -15.80 -20.23
N THR A 413 -19.93 -15.32 -21.19
CA THR A 413 -21.18 -15.96 -21.57
C THR A 413 -20.84 -17.07 -22.57
N VAL A 414 -21.19 -18.31 -22.23
CA VAL A 414 -21.00 -19.48 -23.10
C VAL A 414 -22.37 -19.91 -23.57
N CYS A 415 -22.61 -19.83 -24.88
CA CYS A 415 -23.84 -20.28 -25.51
C CYS A 415 -23.66 -21.68 -26.10
N ALA A 416 -24.68 -22.54 -26.01
CA ALA A 416 -24.63 -23.91 -26.53
C ALA A 416 -24.21 -23.99 -28.02
N HIS A 417 -24.61 -23.00 -28.83
CA HIS A 417 -24.19 -22.90 -30.23
C HIS A 417 -22.69 -22.64 -30.40
N GLU A 418 -22.07 -21.85 -29.52
CA GLU A 418 -20.62 -21.60 -29.54
C GLU A 418 -19.82 -22.82 -29.07
N GLU A 419 -20.35 -23.63 -28.15
CA GLU A 419 -19.72 -24.90 -27.75
C GLU A 419 -19.71 -25.91 -28.92
N LEU A 420 -20.81 -26.00 -29.67
CA LEU A 420 -20.89 -26.83 -30.88
C LEU A 420 -19.90 -26.37 -31.96
N LEU A 421 -19.84 -25.06 -32.24
CA LEU A 421 -18.86 -24.48 -33.17
C LEU A 421 -17.42 -24.73 -32.74
N ARG A 422 -17.13 -24.64 -31.43
CA ARG A 422 -15.80 -24.91 -30.88
C ARG A 422 -15.43 -26.39 -30.98
N ALA A 423 -16.40 -27.29 -30.77
CA ALA A 423 -16.22 -28.73 -30.95
C ALA A 423 -15.94 -29.08 -32.42
N ASP A 424 -16.65 -28.47 -33.37
CA ASP A 424 -16.44 -28.67 -34.80
C ASP A 424 -15.08 -28.12 -35.26
N MET A 425 -14.68 -26.92 -34.82
CA MET A 425 -13.33 -26.40 -35.09
C MET A 425 -12.22 -27.29 -34.50
N CYS A 426 -12.44 -27.88 -33.33
CA CYS A 426 -11.48 -28.81 -32.72
C CYS A 426 -11.39 -30.12 -33.56
N ARG A 427 -12.51 -30.59 -34.09
CA ARG A 427 -12.58 -31.74 -35.02
C ARG A 427 -11.82 -31.47 -36.31
N ASP A 428 -11.97 -30.29 -36.89
CA ASP A 428 -11.29 -29.88 -38.12
C ASP A 428 -9.78 -29.68 -37.89
N GLN A 429 -9.41 -29.04 -36.78
CA GLN A 429 -8.02 -28.76 -36.44
C GLN A 429 -7.23 -30.03 -36.04
N PHE A 430 -7.92 -31.06 -35.54
CA PHE A 430 -7.33 -32.34 -35.15
C PHE A 430 -7.99 -33.54 -35.83
N SER A 431 -8.19 -33.45 -37.15
CA SER A 431 -8.81 -34.51 -37.98
C SER A 431 -8.24 -35.92 -37.75
N ARG A 432 -6.94 -36.03 -37.40
CA ARG A 432 -6.27 -37.30 -37.06
C ARG A 432 -6.75 -37.93 -35.74
N CYS A 433 -7.15 -37.14 -34.73
CA CYS A 433 -7.72 -37.69 -33.49
C CYS A 433 -9.20 -38.09 -33.66
N GLY A 434 -9.95 -37.42 -34.55
CA GLY A 434 -11.32 -37.81 -34.89
C GLY A 434 -11.41 -39.20 -35.53
N VAL A 435 -10.49 -39.53 -36.44
CA VAL A 435 -10.40 -40.86 -37.07
C VAL A 435 -10.00 -41.95 -36.06
N ALA A 436 -9.15 -41.62 -35.07
CA ALA A 436 -8.73 -42.55 -34.03
C ALA A 436 -9.84 -42.88 -33.00
N ALA A 437 -10.75 -41.92 -32.75
CA ALA A 437 -11.91 -42.12 -31.88
C ALA A 437 -12.98 -43.03 -32.51
N LEU A 438 -13.23 -42.88 -33.82
CA LEU A 438 -14.19 -43.75 -34.55
C LEU A 438 -13.66 -45.17 -34.80
N SER A 439 -12.34 -45.37 -34.78
CA SER A 439 -11.69 -46.68 -34.98
C SER A 439 -11.29 -47.40 -33.68
N GLY A 440 -11.60 -46.83 -32.51
CA GLY A 440 -11.36 -47.46 -31.21
C GLY A 440 -9.89 -47.48 -30.75
N GLN A 441 -9.01 -46.69 -31.37
CA GLN A 441 -7.56 -46.70 -31.12
C GLN A 441 -7.09 -45.63 -30.10
N CYS A 442 -7.99 -44.96 -29.39
CA CYS A 442 -7.65 -43.89 -28.44
C CYS A 442 -6.64 -44.29 -27.35
N ALA A 443 -6.58 -45.56 -26.96
CA ALA A 443 -5.69 -46.04 -25.90
C ALA A 443 -4.19 -45.94 -26.24
N SER A 444 -3.80 -45.97 -27.53
CA SER A 444 -2.39 -45.89 -27.93
C SER A 444 -1.84 -44.46 -28.06
N LEU A 445 -2.73 -43.45 -28.04
CA LEU A 445 -2.40 -42.03 -28.24
C LEU A 445 -2.67 -41.15 -27.01
N GLY A 446 -2.96 -41.76 -25.85
CA GLY A 446 -3.43 -41.09 -24.65
C GLY A 446 -2.52 -39.99 -24.09
N GLY A 447 -1.24 -39.95 -24.48
CA GLY A 447 -0.30 -38.91 -24.05
C GLY A 447 -0.27 -37.67 -24.95
N THR A 448 -0.53 -37.82 -26.25
CA THR A 448 -0.34 -36.75 -27.25
C THR A 448 -1.62 -35.99 -27.53
N CYS A 449 -2.78 -36.66 -27.59
CA CYS A 449 -4.03 -35.98 -27.89
C CYS A 449 -4.53 -35.14 -26.69
N GLY A 450 -4.33 -35.60 -25.45
CA GLY A 450 -4.70 -34.87 -24.23
C GLY A 450 -3.92 -33.58 -23.97
N LYS A 451 -2.69 -33.45 -24.51
CA LYS A 451 -1.91 -32.20 -24.43
C LYS A 451 -2.20 -31.23 -25.58
N SER A 452 -2.64 -31.72 -26.74
CA SER A 452 -2.98 -30.88 -27.90
C SER A 452 -4.40 -30.31 -27.85
N CYS A 453 -5.36 -31.06 -27.30
CA CYS A 453 -6.77 -30.64 -27.30
C CYS A 453 -7.14 -29.68 -26.15
N GLY A 454 -6.19 -29.28 -25.30
CA GLY A 454 -6.42 -28.26 -24.28
C GLY A 454 -7.56 -28.54 -23.29
N GLY A 455 -7.95 -29.82 -23.13
CA GLY A 455 -9.05 -30.23 -22.26
C GLY A 455 -10.47 -30.15 -22.86
N CYS A 456 -10.63 -30.21 -24.19
CA CYS A 456 -11.91 -30.55 -24.79
C CYS A 456 -12.38 -31.96 -24.38
#